data_AF-A0A4Y9QEM3-F1
#
_entry.id   AF-A0A4Y9QEM3-F1
#
_cell.length_a   1.000
_cell.length_b   1.000
_cell.length_c   1.000
_cell.angle_alpha   90.00
_cell.angle_beta   90.00
_cell.angle_gamma   90.00
#
_symmetry.space_group_name_H-M   'P 1'
#
loop_
_entity.id
_entity.type
_entity.pdbx_description
1 polymer ?
#
loop_
_entity_poly.entity_id
_entity_poly.type
_entity_poly.pdbx_seq_one_letter_code
_entity_poly.pdbx_strand_id
1 'polypeptide(L)'
;MTTLIDRIVAVPAPWAYVIIAVLVFAEAAFFVGFVLPGETAVVLGGVLAATGRLSVAALLVLVVFAAVAGDSVGYEVGRHFGPRILVTRPLRRHAGRLARAQGTLRERGGWAVFLARFAAFLRAVMPALAGASRMPYRRFLAFNAAGALVWGVGVVLLGFFAGHSYAAAERALGRTSAVLLAAVVLALAVGVLVRRRRRHQSLG
;
A
#
# COMPACT_ATOMS: atom_id res chain seq x y z
N MET A 1 23.82 -20.00 -11.05
CA MET A 1 22.39 -19.65 -10.91
C MET A 1 22.11 -18.67 -9.76
N THR A 2 23.11 -17.90 -9.31
CA THR A 2 23.01 -16.92 -8.19
C THR A 2 22.82 -15.48 -8.68
N THR A 3 23.23 -15.17 -9.91
CA THR A 3 23.27 -13.80 -10.46
C THR A 3 21.91 -13.16 -10.77
N LEU A 4 20.87 -13.95 -11.07
CA LEU A 4 19.51 -13.43 -11.31
C LEU A 4 18.77 -13.14 -10.00
N ILE A 5 18.99 -13.97 -8.98
CA ILE A 5 18.40 -13.78 -7.65
C ILE A 5 19.01 -12.55 -6.96
N ASP A 6 20.33 -12.35 -7.07
CA ASP A 6 20.99 -11.17 -6.52
C ASP A 6 20.52 -9.85 -7.19
N ARG A 7 20.19 -9.85 -8.48
CA ARG A 7 19.66 -8.66 -9.17
C ARG A 7 18.20 -8.36 -8.87
N ILE A 8 17.41 -9.37 -8.52
CA ILE A 8 16.02 -9.21 -8.07
C ILE A 8 15.98 -8.77 -6.59
N VAL A 9 16.93 -9.23 -5.78
CA VAL A 9 17.06 -8.86 -4.34
C VAL A 9 17.69 -7.48 -4.15
N ALA A 10 18.41 -6.96 -5.14
CA ALA A 10 19.10 -5.67 -5.12
C ALA A 10 18.34 -4.54 -5.82
N VAL A 11 17.01 -4.45 -5.69
CA VAL A 11 16.34 -3.17 -6.00
C VAL A 11 16.92 -2.13 -5.04
N PRO A 12 17.70 -1.15 -5.54
CA PRO A 12 18.30 -0.16 -4.67
C PRO A 12 17.17 0.61 -3.96
N ALA A 13 17.34 0.93 -2.68
CA ALA A 13 16.35 1.65 -1.88
C ALA A 13 15.69 2.86 -2.61
N PRO A 14 16.42 3.67 -3.40
CA PRO A 14 15.82 4.75 -4.20
C PRO A 14 14.74 4.27 -5.19
N TRP A 15 14.96 3.14 -5.87
CA TRP A 15 14.01 2.61 -6.84
C TRP A 15 12.74 2.09 -6.17
N ALA A 16 12.85 1.50 -4.99
CA ALA A 16 11.68 1.10 -4.21
C ALA A 16 10.81 2.30 -3.86
N TYR A 17 11.41 3.41 -3.41
CA TYR A 17 10.68 4.67 -3.18
C TYR A 17 9.99 5.17 -4.45
N VAL A 18 10.71 5.23 -5.57
CA VAL A 18 10.15 5.72 -6.84
C VAL A 18 8.97 4.85 -7.29
N ILE A 19 9.11 3.52 -7.23
CA ILE A 19 8.04 2.60 -7.62
C ILE A 19 6.80 2.81 -6.74
N ILE A 20 6.97 2.88 -5.41
CA ILE A 20 5.86 3.11 -4.48
C ILE A 20 5.19 4.46 -4.79
N ALA A 21 5.98 5.53 -4.95
CA ALA A 21 5.46 6.85 -5.25
C ALA A 21 4.67 6.89 -6.56
N VAL A 22 5.20 6.28 -7.62
CA VAL A 22 4.55 6.22 -8.93
C VAL A 22 3.27 5.42 -8.86
N LEU A 23 3.26 4.26 -8.18
CA LEU A 23 2.06 3.44 -8.03
C LEU A 23 0.96 4.19 -7.26
N VAL A 24 1.29 4.79 -6.12
CA VAL A 24 0.34 5.58 -5.31
C VAL A 24 -0.19 6.77 -6.10
N PHE A 25 0.70 7.52 -6.77
CA PHE A 25 0.32 8.67 -7.57
C PHE A 25 -0.58 8.27 -8.74
N ALA A 26 -0.19 7.25 -9.51
CA ALA A 26 -0.93 6.81 -10.69
C ALA A 26 -2.31 6.23 -10.32
N GLU A 27 -2.38 5.48 -9.22
CA GLU A 27 -3.62 4.96 -8.70
C GLU A 27 -4.62 6.09 -8.34
N ALA A 28 -4.12 7.14 -7.67
CA ALA A 28 -4.92 8.31 -7.31
C ALA A 28 -5.29 9.19 -8.52
N ALA A 29 -4.36 9.38 -9.47
CA ALA A 29 -4.56 10.27 -10.61
C ALA A 29 -5.51 9.70 -11.68
N PHE A 30 -5.43 8.40 -11.98
CA PHE A 30 -6.10 7.82 -13.14
C PHE A 30 -7.39 7.06 -12.83
N PHE A 31 -7.86 7.05 -11.58
CA PHE A 31 -9.04 6.26 -11.16
C PHE A 31 -8.90 4.75 -11.40
N VAL A 32 -7.73 4.28 -11.83
CA VAL A 32 -7.46 2.88 -12.13
C VAL A 32 -7.02 2.15 -10.86
N GLY A 33 -7.78 2.34 -9.77
CA GLY A 33 -7.61 1.61 -8.52
C GLY A 33 -7.78 0.10 -8.69
N PHE A 34 -8.43 -0.34 -9.78
CA PHE A 34 -8.61 -1.76 -10.09
C PHE A 34 -7.38 -2.42 -10.74
N VAL A 35 -6.40 -1.66 -11.25
CA VAL A 35 -5.25 -2.22 -12.01
C VAL A 35 -3.91 -1.95 -11.32
N LEU A 36 -3.79 -0.88 -10.53
CA LEU A 36 -2.52 -0.50 -9.89
C LEU A 36 -2.53 -0.84 -8.39
N PRO A 37 -1.65 -1.75 -7.93
CA PRO A 37 -1.59 -2.17 -6.52
C PRO A 37 -0.81 -1.18 -5.66
N GLY A 38 -1.19 0.10 -5.65
CA GLY A 38 -0.49 1.15 -4.89
C GLY A 38 -0.59 0.95 -3.39
N GLU A 39 -1.77 0.58 -2.87
CA GLU A 39 -1.97 0.24 -1.45
C GLU A 39 -1.08 -0.94 -1.00
N THR A 40 -1.00 -1.99 -1.82
CA THR A 40 -0.11 -3.13 -1.58
C THR A 40 1.35 -2.69 -1.58
N ALA A 41 1.76 -1.80 -2.50
CA ALA A 41 3.11 -1.27 -2.55
C ALA A 41 3.47 -0.47 -1.29
N VAL A 42 2.52 0.29 -0.72
CA VAL A 42 2.72 1.01 0.55
C VAL A 42 2.91 0.04 1.71
N VAL A 43 2.09 -1.00 1.81
CA VAL A 43 2.22 -2.04 2.86
C VAL A 43 3.58 -2.74 2.75
N LEU A 44 3.96 -3.17 1.54
CA LEU A 44 5.27 -3.78 1.28
C LEU A 44 6.42 -2.82 1.58
N GLY A 45 6.28 -1.54 1.25
CA GLY A 45 7.23 -0.50 1.63
C GLY A 45 7.39 -0.40 3.15
N GLY A 46 6.29 -0.48 3.90
CA GLY A 46 6.32 -0.53 5.37
C GLY A 46 7.08 -1.76 5.89
N VAL A 47 6.82 -2.94 5.33
CA VAL A 47 7.55 -4.17 5.67
C VAL A 47 9.06 -4.03 5.36
N LEU A 48 9.42 -3.46 4.22
CA LEU A 48 10.82 -3.20 3.88
C LEU A 48 11.46 -2.20 4.84
N ALA A 49 10.73 -1.17 5.27
CA ALA A 49 11.19 -0.24 6.29
C ALA A 49 11.41 -0.93 7.65
N ALA A 50 10.61 -1.93 8.00
CA ALA A 50 10.79 -2.73 9.21
C ALA A 50 12.14 -3.49 9.23
N THR A 51 12.63 -3.89 8.05
CA THR A 51 13.94 -4.56 7.90
C THR A 51 15.12 -3.60 7.82
N GLY A 52 14.90 -2.29 7.94
CA GLY A 52 15.94 -1.26 7.83
C GLY A 52 16.35 -0.93 6.38
N ARG A 53 15.72 -1.53 5.37
CA ARG A 53 16.02 -1.25 3.95
C ARG A 53 15.51 0.12 3.48
N LEU A 54 14.45 0.63 4.11
CA LEU A 54 13.86 1.93 3.83
C LEU A 54 13.74 2.72 5.14
N SER A 55 14.00 4.02 5.10
CA SER A 55 13.57 4.96 6.14
C SER A 55 12.05 5.06 6.16
N VAL A 56 11.44 4.73 7.30
CA VAL A 56 9.99 4.86 7.52
C VAL A 56 9.54 6.32 7.43
N ALA A 57 10.35 7.26 7.94
CA ALA A 57 10.04 8.68 7.89
C ALA A 57 9.99 9.21 6.44
N ALA A 58 10.97 8.82 5.63
CA ALA A 58 10.99 9.17 4.21
C ALA A 58 9.80 8.54 3.46
N LEU A 59 9.46 7.28 3.79
CA LEU A 59 8.32 6.60 3.19
C LEU A 59 6.99 7.29 3.52
N LEU A 60 6.80 7.71 4.78
CA LEU A 60 5.61 8.44 5.21
C LEU A 60 5.43 9.74 4.42
N VAL A 61 6.47 10.57 4.36
CA VAL A 61 6.43 11.84 3.60
C VAL A 61 6.13 11.58 2.13
N LEU A 62 6.80 10.59 1.54
CA LEU A 62 6.65 10.25 0.13
C LEU A 62 5.23 9.80 -0.21
N VAL A 63 4.66 8.88 0.57
CA VAL A 63 3.32 8.32 0.33
C VAL A 63 2.26 9.40 0.47
N VAL A 64 2.34 10.23 1.51
CA VAL A 64 1.39 11.35 1.70
C VAL A 64 1.49 12.33 0.55
N PHE A 65 2.70 12.71 0.13
CA PHE A 65 2.90 13.64 -0.97
C PHE A 65 2.41 13.08 -2.30
N ALA A 66 2.76 11.83 -2.63
CA ALA A 66 2.32 11.16 -3.85
C ALA A 66 0.80 11.03 -3.93
N ALA A 67 0.14 10.67 -2.82
CA ALA A 67 -1.32 10.59 -2.75
C ALA A 67 -1.96 11.97 -2.96
N VAL A 68 -1.51 13.00 -2.24
CA VAL A 68 -2.06 14.36 -2.36
C VAL A 68 -1.86 14.93 -3.78
N ALA A 69 -0.70 14.68 -4.39
CA ALA A 69 -0.41 15.09 -5.75
C ALA A 69 -1.30 14.38 -6.77
N GLY A 70 -1.45 13.06 -6.66
CA GLY A 70 -2.31 12.28 -7.55
C GLY A 70 -3.79 12.69 -7.44
N ASP A 71 -4.28 12.89 -6.23
CA ASP A 71 -5.65 13.35 -6.00
C ASP A 71 -5.88 14.78 -6.51
N SER A 72 -4.84 15.64 -6.48
CA SER A 72 -4.92 16.97 -7.09
C SER A 72 -5.05 16.90 -8.61
N VAL A 73 -4.40 15.95 -9.26
CA VAL A 73 -4.60 15.67 -10.69
C VAL A 73 -6.04 15.20 -10.94
N GLY A 74 -6.53 14.24 -10.14
CA GLY A 74 -7.92 13.76 -10.25
C GLY A 74 -8.95 14.89 -10.07
N TYR A 75 -8.72 15.81 -9.12
CA TYR A 75 -9.53 17.01 -8.94
C TYR A 75 -9.51 17.90 -10.18
N GLU A 76 -8.35 18.17 -10.76
CA GLU A 76 -8.24 19.08 -11.90
C GLU A 76 -8.87 18.48 -13.17
N VAL A 77 -8.71 17.17 -13.36
CA VAL A 77 -9.42 16.40 -14.39
C VAL A 77 -10.93 16.52 -14.19
N GLY A 78 -11.43 16.30 -12.97
CA GLY A 78 -12.84 16.47 -12.65
C GLY A 78 -13.35 17.90 -12.90
N ARG A 79 -12.53 18.91 -12.59
CA ARG A 79 -12.89 20.33 -12.77
C ARG A 79 -13.00 20.72 -14.25
N HIS A 80 -12.11 20.21 -15.10
CA HIS A 80 -12.10 20.52 -16.52
C HIS A 80 -13.07 19.66 -17.34
N PHE A 81 -13.12 18.35 -17.08
CA PHE A 81 -13.92 17.40 -17.87
C PHE A 81 -15.29 17.11 -17.27
N GLY A 82 -15.47 17.30 -15.96
CA GLY A 82 -16.75 17.11 -15.27
C GLY A 82 -17.91 17.85 -15.93
N PRO A 83 -17.82 19.17 -16.18
CA PRO A 83 -18.88 19.91 -16.86
C PRO A 83 -19.28 19.32 -18.20
N ARG A 84 -18.33 18.79 -18.99
CA ARG A 84 -18.59 18.17 -20.31
C ARG A 84 -19.34 16.83 -20.20
N ILE A 85 -19.03 16.02 -19.19
CA ILE A 85 -19.71 14.75 -18.91
C ILE A 85 -21.16 15.00 -18.46
N LEU A 86 -21.40 16.07 -17.70
CA LEU A 86 -22.72 16.44 -17.19
C LEU A 86 -23.70 16.94 -18.28
N VAL A 87 -23.20 17.35 -19.45
CA VAL A 87 -24.04 17.78 -20.59
C VAL A 87 -24.54 16.60 -21.44
N THR A 88 -24.13 15.36 -21.14
CA THR A 88 -24.60 14.18 -21.90
C THR A 88 -26.10 13.93 -21.71
N ARG A 89 -26.79 13.57 -22.81
CA ARG A 89 -28.26 13.43 -22.89
C ARG A 89 -28.94 12.62 -21.76
N PRO A 90 -28.40 11.50 -21.24
CA PRO A 90 -29.06 10.75 -20.17
C PRO A 90 -29.00 11.45 -18.79
N LEU A 91 -27.93 12.20 -18.52
CA LEU A 91 -27.70 12.84 -17.22
C LEU A 91 -28.46 14.17 -17.08
N ARG A 92 -28.81 14.81 -18.20
CA ARG A 92 -29.58 16.05 -18.26
C ARG A 92 -30.96 15.94 -17.58
N ARG A 93 -31.59 14.75 -17.59
CA ARG A 93 -32.87 14.48 -16.89
C ARG A 93 -32.75 14.59 -15.36
N HIS A 94 -31.55 14.43 -14.82
CA HIS A 94 -31.27 14.51 -13.38
C HIS A 94 -30.47 15.76 -12.98
N ALA A 95 -30.28 16.70 -13.91
CA ALA A 95 -29.44 17.89 -13.73
C ALA A 95 -29.79 18.69 -12.47
N GLY A 96 -31.08 18.83 -12.13
CA GLY A 96 -31.52 19.55 -10.92
C GLY A 96 -31.13 18.86 -9.61
N ARG A 97 -31.21 17.51 -9.54
CA ARG A 97 -30.74 16.73 -8.38
C ARG A 97 -29.22 16.75 -8.29
N LEU A 98 -28.55 16.72 -9.43
CA LEU A 98 -27.10 16.78 -9.53
C LEU A 98 -26.56 18.14 -9.09
N ALA A 99 -27.19 19.24 -9.51
CA ALA A 99 -26.84 20.60 -9.10
C ALA A 99 -27.01 20.80 -7.58
N ARG A 100 -28.08 20.25 -6.98
CA ARG A 100 -28.24 20.25 -5.52
C ARG A 100 -27.16 19.43 -4.82
N ALA A 101 -26.85 18.23 -5.32
CA ALA A 101 -25.79 17.39 -4.76
C ALA A 101 -24.42 18.08 -4.86
N GLN A 102 -24.12 18.75 -5.97
CA GLN A 102 -22.92 19.56 -6.15
C GLN A 102 -22.86 20.75 -5.19
N GLY A 103 -23.99 21.44 -4.96
CA GLY A 103 -24.09 22.52 -3.98
C GLY A 103 -23.76 22.04 -2.56
N THR A 104 -24.37 20.93 -2.14
CA THR A 104 -24.08 20.32 -0.83
C THR A 104 -22.62 19.87 -0.70
N LEU A 105 -22.05 19.27 -1.76
CA LEU A 105 -20.64 18.87 -1.76
C LEU A 105 -19.70 20.09 -1.69
N ARG A 106 -20.05 21.18 -2.37
CA ARG A 106 -19.27 22.43 -2.39
C ARG A 106 -19.28 23.13 -1.03
N GLU A 107 -20.42 23.14 -0.34
CA GLU A 107 -20.62 23.84 0.93
C GLU A 107 -20.28 23.00 2.17
N ARG A 108 -20.47 21.68 2.13
CA ARG A 108 -20.29 20.78 3.29
C ARG A 108 -19.47 19.52 3.00
N GLY A 109 -19.07 19.31 1.75
CA GLY A 109 -18.39 18.08 1.31
C GLY A 109 -16.93 17.94 1.73
N GLY A 110 -16.37 18.88 2.51
CA GLY A 110 -15.02 18.72 3.07
C GLY A 110 -14.86 17.44 3.88
N TRP A 111 -15.82 17.14 4.77
CA TRP A 111 -15.81 15.90 5.54
C TRP A 111 -16.06 14.66 4.66
N ALA A 112 -16.82 14.81 3.58
CA ALA A 112 -17.00 13.74 2.61
C ALA A 112 -15.67 13.43 1.88
N VAL A 113 -14.87 14.44 1.53
CA VAL A 113 -13.52 14.24 0.95
C VAL A 113 -12.59 13.50 1.90
N PHE A 114 -12.64 13.85 3.19
CA PHE A 114 -11.87 13.17 4.22
C PHE A 114 -12.31 11.70 4.39
N LEU A 115 -13.61 11.48 4.65
CA LEU A 115 -14.17 10.14 4.90
C LEU A 115 -14.07 9.22 3.69
N ALA A 116 -14.17 9.78 2.47
CA ALA A 116 -14.03 9.00 1.24
C ALA A 116 -12.71 8.26 1.13
N ARG A 117 -11.64 8.74 1.78
CA ARG A 117 -10.35 8.06 1.75
C ARG A 117 -10.33 6.67 2.34
N PHE A 118 -11.21 6.40 3.29
CA PHE A 118 -11.27 5.11 3.98
C PHE A 118 -12.07 4.06 3.20
N ALA A 119 -12.69 4.44 2.09
CA ALA A 119 -13.39 3.53 1.20
C ALA A 119 -12.68 3.51 -0.17
N ALA A 120 -12.10 2.38 -0.55
CA ALA A 120 -11.26 2.23 -1.75
C ALA A 120 -11.91 2.78 -3.03
N PHE A 121 -13.21 2.52 -3.23
CA PHE A 121 -13.93 3.08 -4.38
C PHE A 121 -14.11 4.61 -4.28
N LEU A 122 -14.50 5.10 -3.11
CA LEU A 122 -14.75 6.53 -2.92
C LEU A 122 -13.45 7.34 -2.95
N ARG A 123 -12.32 6.81 -2.49
CA ARG A 123 -11.04 7.55 -2.54
C ARG A 123 -10.61 7.85 -3.95
N ALA A 124 -10.78 6.88 -4.86
CA ALA A 124 -10.50 7.08 -6.27
C ALA A 124 -11.49 8.09 -6.87
N VAL A 125 -12.78 8.00 -6.50
CA VAL A 125 -13.84 8.76 -7.17
C VAL A 125 -14.04 10.18 -6.67
N MET A 126 -13.77 10.43 -5.40
CA MET A 126 -14.09 11.68 -4.72
C MET A 126 -13.30 12.89 -5.26
N PRO A 127 -12.00 12.81 -5.61
CA PRO A 127 -11.26 13.95 -6.17
C PRO A 127 -11.92 14.52 -7.42
N ALA A 128 -12.24 13.66 -8.41
CA ALA A 128 -12.90 14.16 -9.62
C ALA A 128 -14.33 14.66 -9.36
N LEU A 129 -15.07 14.05 -8.43
CA LEU A 129 -16.39 14.56 -8.03
C LEU A 129 -16.30 15.96 -7.38
N ALA A 130 -15.31 16.17 -6.52
CA ALA A 130 -15.05 17.47 -5.90
C ALA A 130 -14.67 18.53 -6.94
N GLY A 131 -13.84 18.16 -7.92
CA GLY A 131 -13.48 18.98 -9.08
C GLY A 131 -14.69 19.33 -9.94
N ALA A 132 -15.50 18.32 -10.32
CA ALA A 132 -16.70 18.49 -11.14
C ALA A 132 -17.75 19.38 -10.46
N SER A 133 -17.81 19.36 -9.13
CA SER A 133 -18.68 20.21 -8.31
C SER A 133 -18.15 21.64 -8.13
N ARG A 134 -16.97 21.96 -8.69
CA ARG A 134 -16.24 23.22 -8.50
C ARG A 134 -16.07 23.59 -7.02
N MET A 135 -15.81 22.59 -6.18
CA MET A 135 -15.45 22.81 -4.78
C MET A 135 -14.18 23.67 -4.71
N PRO A 136 -14.05 24.69 -3.85
CA PRO A 136 -12.83 25.49 -3.77
C PRO A 136 -11.60 24.61 -3.52
N TYR A 137 -10.57 24.72 -4.37
CA TYR A 137 -9.39 23.83 -4.32
C TYR A 137 -8.70 23.84 -2.96
N ARG A 138 -8.58 25.00 -2.30
CA ARG A 138 -8.00 25.11 -0.95
C ARG A 138 -8.73 24.26 0.08
N ARG A 139 -10.06 24.20 -0.01
CA ARG A 139 -10.89 23.39 0.90
C ARG A 139 -10.72 21.92 0.59
N PHE A 140 -10.77 21.54 -0.69
CA PHE A 140 -10.50 20.17 -1.12
C PHE A 140 -9.12 19.72 -0.62
N LEU A 141 -8.07 20.48 -0.92
CA LEU A 141 -6.68 20.16 -0.57
C LEU A 141 -6.49 19.99 0.94
N ALA A 142 -7.10 20.83 1.78
CA ALA A 142 -6.99 20.72 3.23
C ALA A 142 -7.56 19.39 3.77
N PHE A 143 -8.80 19.04 3.40
CA PHE A 143 -9.41 17.77 3.83
C PHE A 143 -8.74 16.56 3.16
N ASN A 144 -8.29 16.74 1.92
CA ASN A 144 -7.57 15.74 1.15
C ASN A 144 -6.23 15.39 1.82
N ALA A 145 -5.42 16.41 2.11
CA ALA A 145 -4.14 16.24 2.80
C ALA A 145 -4.30 15.66 4.21
N ALA A 146 -5.30 16.11 4.98
CA ALA A 146 -5.58 15.54 6.29
C ALA A 146 -5.92 14.05 6.21
N GLY A 147 -6.77 13.65 5.27
CA GLY A 147 -7.08 12.25 5.09
C GLY A 147 -5.90 11.45 4.52
N ALA A 148 -5.10 12.03 3.63
CA ALA A 148 -3.90 11.38 3.08
C ALA A 148 -2.87 11.12 4.17
N LEU A 149 -2.73 12.06 5.10
CA LEU A 149 -1.87 11.92 6.26
C LEU A 149 -2.35 10.76 7.14
N VAL A 150 -3.62 10.75 7.54
CA VAL A 150 -4.16 9.70 8.42
C VAL A 150 -4.09 8.32 7.75
N TRP A 151 -4.54 8.21 6.50
CA TRP A 151 -4.49 6.95 5.75
C TRP A 151 -3.05 6.50 5.47
N GLY A 152 -2.21 7.38 4.93
CA GLY A 152 -0.83 7.06 4.56
C GLY A 152 0.01 6.66 5.76
N VAL A 153 -0.12 7.39 6.88
CA VAL A 153 0.51 7.01 8.15
C VAL A 153 -0.01 5.66 8.63
N GLY A 154 -1.33 5.46 8.62
CA GLY A 154 -1.94 4.20 9.03
C GLY A 154 -1.42 3.00 8.25
N VAL A 155 -1.46 3.05 6.91
CA VAL A 155 -1.07 1.92 6.05
C VAL A 155 0.44 1.65 6.13
N VAL A 156 1.28 2.68 6.14
CA VAL A 156 2.74 2.51 6.28
C VAL A 156 3.08 1.89 7.63
N LEU A 157 2.48 2.38 8.73
CA LEU A 157 2.74 1.83 10.06
C LEU A 157 2.20 0.40 10.20
N LEU A 158 1.04 0.10 9.64
CA LEU A 158 0.51 -1.27 9.58
C LEU A 158 1.50 -2.21 8.90
N GLY A 159 2.04 -1.83 7.74
CA GLY A 159 3.08 -2.61 7.06
C GLY A 159 4.37 -2.73 7.89
N PHE A 160 4.80 -1.64 8.54
CA PHE A 160 6.00 -1.61 9.37
C PHE A 160 5.90 -2.51 10.61
N PHE A 161 4.77 -2.47 11.32
CA PHE A 161 4.54 -3.33 12.47
C PHE A 161 4.28 -4.78 12.06
N ALA A 162 3.58 -5.01 10.94
CA ALA A 162 3.43 -6.35 10.38
C ALA A 162 4.79 -6.96 10.03
N GLY A 163 5.69 -6.19 9.43
CA GLY A 163 7.06 -6.61 9.14
C GLY A 163 7.87 -6.95 10.39
N HIS A 164 7.77 -6.15 11.46
CA HIS A 164 8.41 -6.43 12.75
C HIS A 164 7.89 -7.72 13.39
N SER A 165 6.56 -7.90 13.41
CA SER A 165 5.92 -9.10 13.94
C SER A 165 6.28 -10.34 13.14
N TYR A 166 6.35 -10.23 11.81
CA TYR A 166 6.76 -11.33 10.94
C TYR A 166 8.22 -11.70 11.15
N ALA A 167 9.13 -10.72 11.24
CA ALA A 167 10.54 -10.96 11.56
C ALA A 167 10.74 -11.55 12.95
N ALA A 168 9.93 -11.15 13.94
CA ALA A 168 9.94 -11.74 15.28
C ALA A 168 9.41 -13.18 15.28
N ALA A 169 8.32 -13.44 14.56
CA ALA A 169 7.76 -14.78 14.37
C ALA A 169 8.72 -15.69 13.61
N GLU A 170 9.39 -15.20 12.56
CA GLU A 170 10.40 -15.93 11.80
C GLU A 170 11.66 -16.22 12.64
N ARG A 171 12.09 -15.30 13.51
CA ARG A 171 13.18 -15.58 14.46
C ARG A 171 12.77 -16.63 15.50
N ALA A 172 11.53 -16.57 15.99
CA ALA A 172 11.01 -17.55 16.94
C ALA A 172 10.85 -18.93 16.28
N LEU A 173 10.13 -19.01 15.15
CA LEU A 173 9.90 -20.23 14.37
C LEU A 173 11.18 -20.77 13.77
N GLY A 174 12.10 -19.91 13.32
CA GLY A 174 13.43 -20.26 12.81
C GLY A 174 14.31 -20.87 13.88
N ARG A 175 14.26 -20.37 15.13
CA ARG A 175 14.95 -20.99 16.26
C ARG A 175 14.35 -22.35 16.60
N THR A 176 13.02 -22.46 16.62
CA THR A 176 12.34 -23.73 16.94
C THR A 176 12.55 -24.78 15.85
N SER A 177 12.49 -24.39 14.58
CA SER A 177 12.74 -25.27 13.43
C SER A 177 14.21 -25.65 13.29
N ALA A 178 15.15 -24.75 13.59
CA ALA A 178 16.57 -25.08 13.66
C ALA A 178 16.89 -26.06 14.80
N VAL A 179 16.26 -25.89 15.98
CA VAL A 179 16.39 -26.83 17.11
C VAL A 179 15.77 -28.19 16.78
N LEU A 180 14.60 -28.21 16.14
CA LEU A 180 13.96 -29.45 15.66
C LEU A 180 14.79 -30.16 14.60
N LEU A 181 15.31 -29.43 13.61
CA LEU A 181 16.21 -29.98 12.58
C LEU A 181 17.50 -30.51 13.22
N ALA A 182 18.10 -29.77 14.14
CA ALA A 182 19.29 -30.21 14.88
C ALA A 182 19.00 -31.49 15.68
N ALA A 183 17.85 -31.57 16.37
CA ALA A 183 17.44 -32.75 17.11
C ALA A 183 17.20 -33.97 16.21
N VAL A 184 16.57 -33.78 15.04
CA VAL A 184 16.36 -34.84 14.05
C VAL A 184 17.69 -35.33 13.46
N VAL A 185 18.60 -34.41 13.11
CA VAL A 185 19.94 -34.76 12.62
C VAL A 185 20.75 -35.50 13.69
N LEU A 186 20.67 -35.08 14.96
CA LEU A 186 21.35 -35.74 16.07
C LEU A 186 20.78 -37.15 16.30
N ALA A 187 19.46 -37.32 16.29
CA ALA A 187 18.80 -38.61 16.44
C ALA A 187 19.14 -39.57 15.29
N LEU A 188 19.21 -39.08 14.05
CA LEU A 188 19.65 -39.86 12.90
C LEU A 188 21.14 -40.24 13.00
N ALA A 189 22.00 -39.31 13.41
CA ALA A 189 23.43 -39.58 13.61
C ALA A 189 23.66 -40.65 14.69
N VAL A 190 22.97 -40.56 15.82
CA VAL A 190 23.00 -41.57 16.90
C VAL A 190 22.44 -42.90 16.40
N GLY A 191 21.32 -42.90 15.68
CA GLY A 191 20.73 -44.11 15.10
C GLY A 191 21.66 -44.82 14.12
N VAL A 192 22.39 -44.06 13.29
CA VAL A 192 23.40 -44.59 12.36
C VAL A 192 24.62 -45.11 13.12
N LEU A 193 25.12 -44.40 14.13
CA LEU A 193 26.24 -44.87 14.96
C LEU A 193 25.89 -46.18 15.70
N VAL A 194 24.70 -46.28 16.28
CA VAL A 194 24.24 -47.49 16.99
C VAL A 194 24.07 -48.66 16.02
N ARG A 195 23.50 -48.43 14.83
CA ARG A 195 23.40 -49.45 13.79
C ARG A 195 24.76 -49.92 13.27
N ARG A 196 25.73 -49.01 13.14
CA ARG A 196 27.11 -49.36 12.76
C ARG A 196 27.81 -50.18 13.85
N ARG A 197 27.65 -49.81 15.14
CA ARG A 197 28.22 -50.59 16.26
C ARG A 197 27.63 -51.99 16.38
N ARG A 198 26.32 -52.16 16.16
CA ARG A 198 25.67 -53.49 16.19
C ARG A 198 26.10 -54.40 15.04
N ARG A 199 26.39 -53.85 13.85
CA ARG A 199 26.92 -54.63 12.70
C ARG A 199 28.36 -55.13 12.90
N HIS A 200 29.15 -54.45 13.72
CA HIS A 200 30.52 -54.89 14.05
C HIS A 200 30.58 -55.96 15.14
N GLN A 201 29.54 -56.14 15.96
CA GLN A 201 29.47 -57.17 17.01
C GLN A 201 28.93 -58.52 16.52
N SER A 202 28.40 -58.61 15.30
CA SER A 202 27.81 -59.84 14.72
C SER A 202 28.76 -60.60 13.78
N LEU A 203 30.05 -60.24 13.75
CA LEU A 203 31.10 -60.84 12.90
C LEU A 203 32.33 -61.32 13.69
N GLY A 204 32.26 -61.38 15.02
CA GLY A 204 33.26 -62.02 15.89
C GLY A 204 32.59 -63.13 16.68
#